data_AF-A0A0Q7QDA8-F1
#
_entry.id   AF-A0A0Q7QDA8-F1
#
_cell.length_a   1.000
_cell.length_b   1.000
_cell.length_c   1.000
_cell.angle_alpha   90.00
_cell.angle_beta   90.00
_cell.angle_gamma   90.00
#
_symmetry.space_group_name_H-M   'P 1'
#
loop_
_entity.id
_entity.type
_entity.pdbx_description
1 polymer ?
#
loop_
_entity_poly.entity_id
_entity_poly.type
_entity_poly.pdbx_seq_one_letter_code
_entity_poly.pdbx_strand_id
1 'polypeptide(L)' 'MAQRDLWHTTQLHGALTDRAAMTGGRTWSKPQIYRLVAGRPDRLSLELLDTLCDVLGCTPGDLLVHTREGDA' A
#
# COMPACT_ATOMS: atom_id res chain seq x y z
N MET A 1 7.44 1.43 -7.78
CA MET A 1 6.57 0.43 -8.43
C MET A 1 7.21 -0.32 -9.62
N ALA A 2 8.44 -0.01 -10.04
CA ALA A 2 9.10 -0.67 -11.18
C ALA A 2 10.10 -1.79 -10.83
N GLN A 3 10.27 -2.15 -9.54
CA GLN A 3 11.30 -3.10 -9.10
C GLN A 3 10.78 -4.48 -8.66
N ARG A 4 9.46 -4.75 -8.72
CA ARG A 4 8.87 -6.01 -8.24
C ARG A 4 7.77 -6.62 -9.12
N ASP A 5 7.70 -6.27 -10.41
CA ASP A 5 6.71 -6.82 -11.36
C ASP A 5 5.24 -6.79 -10.86
N LEU A 6 4.85 -5.75 -10.12
CA LEU A 6 3.47 -5.51 -9.68
C LEU A 6 2.80 -4.52 -10.65
N TRP A 7 2.40 -5.02 -11.82
CA TRP A 7 1.81 -4.21 -12.90
C TRP A 7 0.29 -4.01 -12.74
N HIS A 8 -0.35 -4.86 -11.92
CA HIS A 8 -1.80 -4.83 -11.73
C HIS A 8 -2.20 -4.81 -10.25
N THR A 9 -3.22 -4.01 -9.92
CA THR A 9 -3.83 -3.90 -8.58
C THR A 9 -4.25 -5.24 -7.99
N THR A 10 -4.62 -6.21 -8.83
CA THR A 10 -4.94 -7.57 -8.39
C THR A 10 -3.72 -8.32 -7.84
N GLN A 11 -2.54 -8.15 -8.45
CA GLN A 11 -1.30 -8.77 -7.97
C GLN A 11 -0.86 -8.14 -6.64
N LEU A 12 -1.03 -6.82 -6.49
CA LEU A 12 -0.77 -6.13 -5.23
C LEU A 12 -1.71 -6.60 -4.11
N HIS A 13 -2.99 -6.77 -4.40
CA HIS A 13 -3.96 -7.31 -3.42
C HIS A 13 -3.57 -8.72 -2.95
N GLY A 14 -3.16 -9.59 -3.89
CA GLY A 14 -2.64 -10.93 -3.58
C GLY A 14 -1.42 -10.86 -2.66
N ALA A 15 -0.39 -10.12 -3.06
CA ALA A 15 0.84 -9.97 -2.27
C ALA A 15 0.60 -9.43 -0.86
N LEU A 16 -0.29 -8.43 -0.71
CA LEU A 16 -0.68 -7.89 0.60
C LEU A 16 -1.44 -8.90 1.45
N THR A 17 -2.31 -9.71 0.84
CA THR A 17 -3.08 -10.74 1.54
C THR A 17 -2.16 -11.86 2.03
N ASP A 18 -1.29 -12.35 1.14
CA ASP A 18 -0.32 -13.39 1.47
C ASP A 18 0.63 -12.91 2.57
N ARG A 19 1.10 -11.66 2.50
CA ARG A 19 1.96 -11.14 3.55
C ARG A 19 1.24 -10.94 4.88
N ALA A 20 0.04 -10.34 4.88
CA ALA A 20 -0.75 -10.20 6.09
C ALA A 20 -1.00 -11.56 6.77
N ALA A 21 -1.26 -12.62 5.99
CA ALA A 21 -1.40 -13.97 6.53
C ALA A 21 -0.11 -14.50 7.20
N MET A 22 1.06 -14.18 6.66
CA MET A 22 2.35 -14.58 7.23
C MET A 22 2.72 -13.80 8.50
N THR A 23 2.38 -12.52 8.58
CA THR A 23 2.73 -11.64 9.70
C THR A 23 1.65 -11.58 10.79
N GLY A 24 0.54 -12.34 10.64
CA GLY A 24 -0.59 -12.32 11.57
C GLY A 24 -1.44 -11.04 11.49
N GLY A 25 -1.34 -10.31 10.38
CA GLY A 25 -2.05 -9.07 10.14
C GLY A 25 -3.46 -9.25 9.58
N ARG A 26 -4.17 -8.14 9.43
CA ARG A 26 -5.54 -8.03 8.94
C ARG A 26 -5.61 -8.17 7.43
N THR A 27 -6.54 -8.98 6.94
CA THR A 27 -6.88 -9.04 5.52
C THR A 27 -7.60 -7.77 5.06
N TRP A 28 -7.16 -7.17 3.96
CA TRP A 28 -7.85 -6.05 3.32
C TRP A 28 -8.74 -6.51 2.17
N SER A 29 -9.86 -5.82 1.97
CA SER A 29 -10.75 -6.11 0.85
C SER A 29 -10.17 -5.56 -0.46
N LYS A 30 -10.49 -6.20 -1.60
CA LYS A 30 -10.11 -5.71 -2.93
C LYS A 30 -10.49 -4.23 -3.17
N PRO A 31 -11.72 -3.77 -2.84
CA PRO A 31 -12.09 -2.37 -2.99
C PRO A 31 -11.23 -1.43 -2.14
N GLN A 32 -10.82 -1.84 -0.94
CA GLN A 32 -9.98 -1.04 -0.06
C GLN A 32 -8.60 -0.81 -0.68
N ILE A 33 -7.97 -1.87 -1.18
CA ILE A 33 -6.67 -1.76 -1.87
C ILE A 33 -6.82 -0.99 -3.19
N TYR A 34 -7.90 -1.21 -3.95
CA TYR A 34 -8.14 -0.47 -5.17
C TYR A 34 -8.21 1.04 -4.94
N ARG A 35 -8.96 1.52 -3.94
CA ARG A 35 -9.04 2.97 -3.63
C ARG A 35 -7.69 3.56 -3.21
N LEU A 36 -6.83 2.77 -2.57
CA LEU A 36 -5.50 3.19 -2.16
C LEU A 36 -4.56 3.39 -3.36
N VAL A 37 -4.71 2.59 -4.42
CA VAL A 37 -3.86 2.68 -5.62
C VAL A 37 -4.45 3.60 -6.68
N ALA A 38 -5.78 3.63 -6.82
CA ALA A 38 -6.48 4.37 -7.87
C ALA A 38 -6.62 5.89 -7.55
N GLY A 39 -6.35 6.32 -6.33
CA GLY A 39 -6.49 7.71 -5.91
C GLY A 39 -5.81 8.00 -4.59
N ARG A 40 -5.99 9.23 -4.08
CA ARG A 40 -5.47 9.63 -2.76
C ARG A 40 -6.44 9.15 -1.67
N PRO A 41 -6.04 8.23 -0.77
CA PRO A 41 -6.94 7.75 0.28
C PRO A 41 -7.12 8.80 1.39
N ASP A 42 -8.33 8.92 1.94
CA ASP A 42 -8.61 9.78 3.10
C ASP A 42 -7.98 9.26 4.40
N ARG A 43 -7.85 7.94 4.53
CA ARG A 43 -7.32 7.28 5.72
C ARG A 43 -6.44 6.11 5.35
N LEU A 44 -5.34 5.99 6.07
CA LEU A 44 -4.37 4.91 5.93
C LEU A 44 -4.02 4.38 7.32
N SER A 45 -4.09 3.08 7.51
CA SER A 45 -3.72 2.41 8.77
C SER A 45 -2.22 2.13 8.79
N LEU A 46 -1.57 2.26 9.96
CA LEU A 46 -0.14 1.99 10.11
C LEU A 46 0.22 0.54 9.76
N GLU A 47 -0.65 -0.42 10.06
CA GLU A 47 -0.47 -1.82 9.69
C GLU A 47 -0.43 -2.03 8.17
N LEU A 48 -1.28 -1.31 7.44
CA LEU A 48 -1.29 -1.35 5.97
C LEU A 48 -0.05 -0.66 5.40
N LEU A 49 0.41 0.43 6.02
CA LEU A 49 1.65 1.09 5.65
C LEU A 49 2.85 0.14 5.81
N ASP A 50 2.96 -0.49 6.97
CA ASP A 50 4.04 -1.43 7.29
C ASP A 50 4.07 -2.61 6.30
N THR A 51 2.90 -3.18 6.03
CA THR A 51 2.78 -4.29 5.08
C THR A 51 3.06 -3.85 3.65
N LEU A 52 2.68 -2.63 3.25
CA LEU A 52 3.04 -2.06 1.96
C LEU A 52 4.56 -1.88 1.85
N CYS A 53 5.20 -1.32 2.88
CA CYS A 53 6.65 -1.16 2.95
C CYS A 53 7.37 -2.51 2.83
N ASP A 54 6.90 -3.54 3.53
CA ASP A 54 7.48 -4.89 3.48
C ASP A 54 7.27 -5.56 2.11
N VAL A 55 6.05 -5.51 1.56
CA VAL A 55 5.73 -6.07 0.24
C VAL A 55 6.47 -5.35 -0.89
N LEU A 56 6.63 -4.03 -0.78
CA LEU A 56 7.31 -3.21 -1.79
C LEU A 56 8.82 -3.13 -1.57
N GLY A 57 9.32 -3.50 -0.39
CA GLY A 57 10.73 -3.38 -0.01
C GLY A 57 11.18 -1.92 0.10
N CYS A 58 10.31 -1.02 0.56
CA CYS A 58 10.60 0.41 0.69
C CYS A 58 10.34 0.91 2.10
N THR A 59 10.73 2.16 2.37
CA THR A 59 10.47 2.83 3.66
C THR A 59 9.24 3.73 3.55
N PRO A 60 8.59 4.10 4.66
CA PRO A 60 7.44 5.00 4.61
C PRO A 60 7.76 6.37 3.98
N GLY A 61 9.02 6.82 4.06
CA GLY A 61 9.47 8.05 3.39
C GLY A 61 9.47 7.96 1.86
N ASP A 62 9.51 6.75 1.30
CA ASP A 62 9.38 6.54 -0.15
C ASP A 62 7.91 6.58 -0.62
N LEU A 63 6.96 6.41 0.30
CA LEU A 63 5.52 6.34 0.00
C LEU A 63 4.77 7.62 0.37
N LEU A 64 5.24 8.34 1.39
CA LEU A 64 4.58 9.51 1.95
C LEU A 64 5.37 10.78 1.60
N VAL A 65 4.71 11.71 0.94
CA VAL A 65 5.24 13.06 0.69
C VAL A 65 4.39 14.05 1.46
N HIS A 66 5.04 14.87 2.29
CA HIS A 66 4.37 15.99 2.95
C HIS A 66 4.10 17.11 1.93
N THR A 67 2.86 17.20 1.48
CA THR A 67 2.38 18.36 0.70
C THR A 67 1.94 19.45 1.68
N ARG A 68 2.52 20.65 1.58
CA ARG A 68 1.92 21.82 2.25
C ARG A 68 0.66 22.22 1.49
N GLU A 69 -0.40 22.56 2.21
CA GLU A 69 -1.56 23.22 1.61
C GLU A 69 -1.08 24.54 0.98
N GLY A 70 -1.09 24.63 -0.36
CA GLY A 70 -0.58 25.78 -1.13
C GLY A 70 0.63 25.51 -2.06
N ASP A 71 0.95 24.25 -2.35
CA ASP A 71 1.95 23.86 -3.36
C ASP A 71 1.34 23.52 -4.74
N ALA A 72 0.18 24.10 -5.06
CA ALA A 72 -0.53 23.94 -6.33
C ALA A 72 -0.49 25.21 -7.18
#